data_AF-A0A922YL05-F1
#
_entry.id   AF-A0A922YL05-F1
#
_cell.length_a   1.000
_cell.length_b   1.000
_cell.length_c   1.000
_cell.angle_alpha   90.00
_cell.angle_beta   90.00
_cell.angle_gamma   90.00
#
_symmetry.space_group_name_H-M   'P 1'
#
loop_
_entity.id
_entity.type
_entity.pdbx_description
1 polymer ?
#
loop_
_entity_poly.entity_id
_entity_poly.type
_entity_poly.pdbx_seq_one_letter_code
_entity_poly.pdbx_strand_id
1 'polypeptide(L)' 'DGQKAAEALFVDGMRRELPVWEGCITLAAGEVFLLSPHPSSLDGRYFGAVHEADILGVAAPLFGSSAHDPSAE' A
#
# COMPACT_ATOMS: atom_id res chain seq x y z
N ASP A 1 14.69 10.86 11.36
CA ASP A 1 13.61 10.53 12.31
C ASP A 1 12.36 10.17 11.53
N GLY A 2 11.95 8.90 11.54
CA GLY A 2 10.82 8.42 10.73
C GLY A 2 9.46 8.87 11.26
N GLN A 3 8.48 9.03 10.39
CA GLN A 3 7.07 9.28 10.74
C GLN A 3 6.23 8.01 10.53
N LYS A 4 5.28 7.74 11.44
CA LYS A 4 4.37 6.61 11.31
C LYS A 4 3.45 6.83 10.11
N ALA A 5 3.54 5.95 9.11
CA ALA A 5 2.74 6.03 7.88
C ALA A 5 1.41 5.27 7.99
N ALA A 6 1.38 4.12 8.68
CA ALA A 6 0.19 3.28 8.82
C ALA A 6 0.26 2.36 10.06
N GLU A 7 -0.85 1.71 10.40
CA GLU A 7 -0.97 0.72 11.46
C GLU A 7 -1.89 -0.43 11.01
N ALA A 8 -1.48 -1.67 11.25
CA ALA A 8 -2.28 -2.85 10.97
C ALA A 8 -3.36 -3.05 12.04
N LEU A 9 -4.56 -3.44 11.64
CA LEU A 9 -5.60 -3.93 12.54
C LEU A 9 -5.44 -5.44 12.70
N PHE A 10 -5.60 -5.98 13.90
CA PHE A 10 -5.49 -7.43 14.12
C PHE A 10 -6.67 -8.23 13.57
N VAL A 11 -7.81 -7.57 13.39
CA VAL A 11 -9.04 -8.19 12.90
C VAL A 11 -9.74 -7.30 11.88
N ASP A 12 -10.44 -7.93 10.95
CA ASP A 12 -11.28 -7.23 9.98
C ASP A 12 -12.68 -6.91 10.55
N GLY A 13 -13.53 -6.28 9.72
CA GLY A 13 -14.90 -5.93 10.09
C GLY A 13 -15.81 -7.13 10.39
N MET A 14 -15.41 -8.35 10.03
CA MET A 14 -16.11 -9.61 10.32
C MET A 14 -15.47 -10.38 11.49
N ARG A 15 -14.51 -9.78 12.20
CA ARG A 15 -13.73 -10.39 13.29
C ARG A 15 -12.88 -11.58 12.87
N ARG A 16 -12.47 -11.64 11.60
CA ARG A 16 -11.46 -12.61 11.16
C ARG A 16 -10.08 -12.05 11.49
N GLU A 17 -9.20 -12.91 12.01
CA GLU A 17 -7.80 -12.55 12.25
C GLU A 17 -7.11 -12.21 10.93
N LEU A 18 -6.35 -11.12 10.94
CA LEU A 18 -5.56 -10.70 9.78
C LEU A 18 -4.09 -11.09 9.98
N PRO A 19 -3.40 -11.52 8.91
CA PRO A 19 -1.98 -11.79 8.98
C PRO A 19 -1.25 -10.45 9.04
N VAL A 20 -0.84 -10.01 10.22
CA VAL A 20 -0.07 -8.76 10.37
C VAL A 20 1.36 -9.04 9.94
N TRP A 21 1.85 -8.26 8.96
CA TRP A 21 3.26 -8.30 8.58
C TRP A 21 4.08 -7.51 9.60
N GLU A 22 5.20 -8.10 10.05
CA GLU A 22 6.14 -7.48 10.97
C GLU A 22 7.56 -7.56 10.41
N GLY A 23 8.37 -6.53 10.71
CA GLY A 23 9.77 -6.49 10.36
C GLY A 23 10.23 -5.13 9.87
N CYS A 24 11.52 -5.06 9.54
CA CYS A 24 12.13 -3.94 8.84
C CYS A 24 12.94 -4.54 7.70
N ILE A 25 12.51 -4.26 6.47
CA ILE A 25 13.18 -4.75 5.27
C ILE A 25 13.66 -3.57 4.44
N THR A 26 14.78 -3.76 3.76
CA THR A 26 15.15 -2.92 2.64
C THR A 26 14.50 -3.53 1.40
N LEU A 27 13.71 -2.74 0.67
CA LEU A 27 13.10 -3.19 -0.58
C LEU A 27 14.20 -3.52 -1.60
N ALA A 28 14.09 -4.68 -2.24
CA ALA A 28 14.95 -5.04 -3.35
C ALA A 28 14.56 -4.26 -4.61
N ALA A 29 15.41 -4.35 -5.64
CA ALA A 29 15.06 -3.80 -6.96
C ALA A 29 13.81 -4.50 -7.50
N GLY A 30 12.83 -3.72 -7.95
CA GLY A 30 11.56 -4.24 -8.45
C GLY A 30 10.56 -4.62 -7.35
N GLU A 31 10.78 -4.20 -6.10
CA GLU A 31 9.81 -4.33 -5.02
C GLU A 31 9.26 -2.96 -4.62
N VAL A 32 7.96 -2.93 -4.31
CA VAL A 32 7.30 -1.76 -3.74
C VAL A 32 6.53 -2.15 -2.48
N PHE A 33 6.34 -1.19 -1.58
CA PHE A 33 5.50 -1.35 -0.40
C PHE A 33 4.25 -0.47 -0.54
N LEU A 34 3.10 -1.10 -0.79
CA LEU A 34 1.84 -0.39 -1.05
C LEU A 34 1.12 -0.08 0.26
N LEU A 35 0.69 1.18 0.44
CA LEU A 35 -0.08 1.64 1.60
C LEU A 35 -1.24 2.54 1.15
N SER A 36 -2.36 2.44 1.86
CA SER A 36 -3.49 3.36 1.72
C SER A 36 -3.74 4.09 3.04
N PRO A 37 -4.17 5.37 3.01
CA PRO A 37 -4.53 6.10 4.23
C PRO A 37 -5.80 5.57 4.89
N HIS A 38 -6.59 4.74 4.21
CA HIS A 38 -7.82 4.20 4.80
C HIS A 38 -7.50 3.14 5.88
N PRO A 39 -8.01 3.27 7.12
CA PRO A 39 -7.67 2.36 8.22
C PRO A 39 -7.95 0.89 7.91
N SER A 40 -9.08 0.61 7.26
CA SER A 40 -9.52 -0.75 6.91
C SER A 40 -8.99 -1.27 5.57
N SER A 41 -8.08 -0.55 4.91
CA SER A 41 -7.46 -1.04 3.67
C SER A 41 -6.64 -2.30 3.94
N LEU A 42 -6.76 -3.31 3.07
CA LEU A 42 -5.91 -4.50 3.06
C LEU A 42 -4.75 -4.23 2.11
N ASP A 43 -3.64 -3.75 2.67
CA ASP A 43 -2.45 -3.35 1.94
C ASP A 43 -1.17 -3.97 2.55
N GLY A 44 0.01 -3.40 2.27
CA GLY A 44 1.32 -3.94 2.67
C GLY A 44 1.47 -4.18 4.18
N ARG A 45 0.61 -3.58 5.02
CA ARG A 45 0.46 -3.92 6.44
C ARG A 45 0.24 -5.42 6.71
N TYR A 46 -0.32 -6.16 5.75
CA TYR A 46 -0.68 -7.57 5.92
C TYR A 46 0.10 -8.53 5.02
N PHE A 47 0.50 -8.09 3.82
CA PHE A 47 1.20 -8.94 2.86
C PHE A 47 2.64 -8.48 2.56
N GLY A 48 3.10 -7.38 3.14
CA GLY A 48 4.46 -6.88 2.97
C GLY A 48 4.75 -6.28 1.60
N ALA A 49 5.99 -6.41 1.14
CA ALA A 49 6.43 -5.95 -0.17
C ALA A 49 5.80 -6.78 -1.31
N VAL A 50 5.58 -6.12 -2.45
CA VAL A 50 5.05 -6.73 -3.68
C VAL A 50 6.02 -6.50 -4.82
N HIS A 51 6.06 -7.43 -5.78
CA HIS A 51 6.87 -7.25 -6.98
C HIS A 51 6.20 -6.31 -7.98
N GLU A 52 6.97 -5.43 -8.60
CA GLU A 52 6.50 -4.54 -9.68
C GLU A 52 5.91 -5.33 -10.85
N ALA A 53 6.38 -6.55 -11.10
CA ALA A 53 5.86 -7.43 -12.14
C ALA A 53 4.40 -7.86 -11.91
N ASP A 54 3.91 -7.80 -10.66
CA ASP A 54 2.52 -8.11 -10.31
C ASP A 54 1.59 -6.90 -10.49
N ILE A 55 2.13 -5.72 -10.82
CA ILE A 55 1.38 -4.47 -10.98
C ILE A 55 0.96 -4.31 -12.45
N LEU A 56 -0.35 -4.27 -12.68
CA LEU A 56 -0.91 -4.09 -14.02
C LEU A 56 -0.76 -2.64 -14.54
N GLY A 57 -0.74 -1.65 -13.64
CA GLY A 57 -0.60 -0.24 -14.00
C GLY A 57 -1.18 0.71 -12.95
N VAL A 58 -1.20 2.00 -13.27
CA VAL A 58 -1.75 3.05 -12.41
C VAL A 58 -3.22 3.26 -12.73
N ALA A 59 -4.08 3.24 -11.70
CA ALA A 59 -5.50 3.48 -11.88
C ALA A 59 -5.77 4.94 -12.28
N ALA A 60 -6.46 5.15 -13.41
CA ALA A 60 -6.93 6.46 -13.83
C ALA A 60 -8.29 6.79 -13.16
N PRO A 61 -8.47 8.00 -12.62
CA PRO A 61 -9.75 8.38 -12.03
C PRO A 61 -10.86 8.44 -13.09
N LEU A 62 -12.03 7.88 -12.76
CA LEU A 62 -13.20 7.93 -13.65
C LEU A 62 -13.94 9.28 -13.58
N PHE A 63 -13.87 9.95 -12.42
CA PHE A 63 -14.51 11.23 -12.16
C PHE A 63 -13.57 12.11 -11.31
N GLY A 64 -13.55 13.41 -11.59
CA GLY A 64 -12.59 14.36 -10.99
C GLY A 64 -11.33 14.54 -11.86
N SER A 65 -10.57 15.61 -11.64
CA SER A 65 -9.31 15.84 -12.36
C SER A 65 -8.24 14.85 -11.92
N SER A 66 -7.38 14.44 -12.87
CA SER A 66 -6.10 13.79 -12.60
C SER A 66 -5.15 14.81 -11.93
N ALA A 67 -5.44 15.20 -10.69
CA ALA A 67 -4.66 16.20 -9.99
C ALA A 67 -3.44 15.58 -9.30
N HIS A 68 -2.50 15.08 -10.11
CA HIS A 68 -1.06 15.35 -9.98
C HIS A 68 -0.36 14.97 -11.29
N ASP A 69 -0.49 15.82 -12.29
CA ASP A 69 0.49 15.88 -13.38
C ASP A 69 1.17 17.24 -13.33
N PRO A 70 2.42 17.31 -12.83
CA PRO A 70 3.26 18.47 -13.06
C PRO A 70 4.22 18.30 -14.25
N SER A 71 4.48 17.09 -14.77
CA SER A 71 5.45 16.87 -15.86
C SER A 71 5.37 15.44 -16.42
N ALA A 72 4.59 15.25 -17.48
CA ALA A 72 5.12 14.57 -18.65
C ALA A 72 6.33 15.37 -19.18
N GLU A 73 7.52 15.07 -18.66
CA GLU A 73 8.83 15.27 -19.29
C GLU A 73 9.87 14.30 -18.69
#